data_AF-A0A930XRD5-F1
#
_entry.id   AF-A0A930XRD5-F1
#
_cell.length_a   1.000
_cell.length_b   1.000
_cell.length_c   1.000
_cell.angle_alpha   90.00
_cell.angle_beta   90.00
_cell.angle_gamma   90.00
#
_symmetry.space_group_name_H-M   'P 1'
#
loop_
_entity.id
_entity.type
_entity.pdbx_description
1 polymer ?
#
loop_
_entity_poly.entity_id
_entity_poly.type
_entity_poly.pdbx_seq_one_letter_code
_entity_poly.pdbx_strand_id
1 'polypeptide(L)' 'MNFLSFDLSMEQEFEIQKVKQEVQGMSREQALELLLEVSKTLMIKDNLIRDLMKRARI' A
#
# COMPACT_ATOMS: atom_id res chain seq x y z
N MET A 1 -14.66 -16.83 2.58
CA MET A 1 -14.12 -15.47 2.84
C MET A 1 -14.52 -14.59 1.68
N ASN A 2 -15.01 -13.37 1.96
CA ASN A 2 -15.31 -12.42 0.89
C ASN A 2 -14.00 -11.76 0.45
N PHE A 3 -13.43 -12.20 -0.67
CA PHE A 3 -12.15 -11.71 -1.21
C PHE A 3 -12.20 -10.27 -1.75
N LEU A 4 -13.35 -9.62 -1.66
CA LEU A 4 -13.59 -8.23 -2.09
C LEU A 4 -13.77 -7.28 -0.90
N SER A 5 -13.45 -7.70 0.32
CA SER A 5 -13.39 -6.75 1.42
C SER A 5 -12.22 -5.79 1.18
N PHE A 6 -12.52 -4.49 1.14
CA PHE A 6 -11.52 -3.42 1.14
C PHE A 6 -11.02 -3.09 2.56
N ASP A 7 -11.53 -3.81 3.56
CA ASP A 7 -11.07 -3.68 4.93
C ASP A 7 -9.69 -4.34 5.07
N LEU A 8 -8.89 -3.79 5.97
CA LEU A 8 -7.61 -4.40 6.33
C LEU A 8 -7.86 -5.67 7.15
N SER A 9 -7.02 -6.69 6.95
CA SER A 9 -6.94 -7.80 7.89
C SER A 9 -6.34 -7.34 9.22
N MET A 10 -6.55 -8.10 10.30
CA MET A 10 -5.94 -7.80 11.60
C MET A 10 -4.41 -7.68 11.52
N GLU A 11 -3.77 -8.53 10.71
CA GLU A 11 -2.33 -8.49 10.48
C GLU A 11 -1.93 -7.21 9.74
N GLN A 12 -2.71 -6.79 8.74
CA GLN A 12 -2.45 -5.54 8.02
C GLN A 12 -2.64 -4.32 8.92
N GLU A 13 -3.64 -4.32 9.81
CA GLU A 13 -3.80 -3.28 10.83
C GLU A 13 -2.61 -3.23 11.79
N PHE A 14 -2.09 -4.39 12.20
CA PHE A 14 -0.88 -4.49 13.01
C PHE A 14 0.36 -3.93 12.28
N GLU A 15 0.52 -4.27 11.00
CA GLU A 15 1.59 -3.70 10.16
C GLU A 15 1.50 -2.17 10.10
N ILE A 16 0.30 -1.60 9.95
CA ILE A 16 0.09 -0.15 9.98
C ILE A 16 0.55 0.47 11.32
N GLN A 17 0.34 -0.21 12.45
CA GLN A 17 0.83 0.29 13.73
C GLN A 17 2.37 0.28 13.82
N LYS A 18 3.04 -0.73 13.25
CA LYS A 18 4.51 -0.76 13.20
C LYS A 18 5.05 0.36 12.32
N VAL A 19 4.51 0.53 11.12
CA VAL A 19 4.90 1.63 10.23
C VAL A 19 4.72 2.98 10.93
N LYS A 20 3.61 3.17 11.66
CA LYS A 20 3.37 4.39 12.43
C LYS A 20 4.45 4.67 13.48
N GLN A 21 4.99 3.64 14.14
CA GLN A 21 6.08 3.81 15.10
C GLN A 21 7.41 4.13 14.39
N GLU A 22 7.67 3.49 13.25
CA GLU A 22 8.89 3.72 12.47
C GLU A 22 8.95 5.14 11.90
N VAL A 23 7.84 5.67 11.38
CA VAL A 23 7.81 7.03 10.80
C VAL A 23 7.99 8.14 11.85
N GLN A 24 7.73 7.88 13.14
CA GLN A 24 7.96 8.86 14.20
C GLN A 24 9.45 9.19 14.40
N GLY A 25 10.34 8.27 14.03
CA GLY A 25 11.78 8.46 14.12
C GLY A 25 12.43 9.05 12.86
N MET A 26 11.66 9.32 11.81
CA MET A 26 12.21 9.75 10.52
C MET A 26 12.56 11.25 10.50
N SER A 27 13.65 11.58 9.82
CA SER A 27 13.90 12.96 9.39
C SER A 27 12.88 13.37 8.32
N ARG A 28 12.76 14.69 8.09
CA ARG A 28 11.89 15.22 7.04
C ARG A 28 12.27 14.68 5.66
N GLU A 29 13.55 14.59 5.36
CA GLU A 29 14.08 14.11 4.09
C GLU A 29 13.71 12.64 3.88
N GLN A 30 13.92 11.80 4.90
CA GLN A 30 13.55 10.38 4.86
C GLN A 30 12.04 10.19 4.66
N ALA A 31 11.21 10.99 5.35
CA ALA A 31 9.76 10.94 5.19
C ALA A 31 9.30 11.35 3.78
N LEU A 32 9.94 12.36 3.20
CA LEU A 32 9.65 12.80 1.82
C LEU A 32 10.08 11.76 0.78
N GLU A 33 11.24 11.14 0.94
CA GLU A 33 11.71 10.07 0.08
C GLU A 33 10.77 8.85 0.15
N LEU A 34 10.38 8.45 1.36
CA LEU A 34 9.41 7.38 1.56
C LEU A 34 8.06 7.69 0.91
N LEU A 35 7.57 8.93 1.06
CA LEU A 35 6.30 9.35 0.44
C LEU A 35 6.34 9.23 -1.08
N LEU A 36 7.45 9.62 -1.72
CA LEU A 36 7.64 9.49 -3.16
C LEU A 36 7.63 8.03 -3.60
N GLU A 37 8.34 7.15 -2.89
CA GLU A 37 8.39 5.72 -3.21
C GLU A 37 7.05 5.02 -3.01
N VAL A 38 6.31 5.34 -1.94
CA VAL A 38 4.95 4.83 -1.72
C VAL A 38 4.01 5.31 -2.83
N SER A 39 4.08 6.59 -3.21
CA SER A 39 3.26 7.14 -4.29
C SER A 39 3.51 6.44 -5.63
N LYS A 40 4.79 6.19 -5.96
CA LYS A 40 5.19 5.42 -7.14
C LYS A 40 4.68 3.97 -7.08
N THR A 41 4.80 3.34 -5.92
CA THR A 41 4.34 1.96 -5.71
C THR A 41 2.84 1.83 -5.89
N LEU A 42 2.05 2.81 -5.44
CA LEU A 42 0.60 2.86 -5.65
C LEU A 42 0.26 2.91 -7.14
N MET A 43 0.92 3.79 -7.92
CA MET A 43 0.71 3.86 -9.38
C MET A 43 1.03 2.53 -10.09
N ILE A 44 2.07 1.81 -9.66
CA ILE A 44 2.41 0.49 -10.19
C ILE A 44 1.33 -0.54 -9.85
N LYS A 45 0.82 -0.54 -8.61
CA LYS A 45 -0.27 -1.42 -8.19
C LYS A 45 -1.56 -1.15 -8.97
N ASP A 46 -1.88 0.10 -9.26
CA ASP A 46 -3.02 0.47 -10.10
C ASP A 46 -2.90 -0.09 -11.52
N ASN A 47 -1.70 0.01 -12.11
CA ASN A 47 -1.43 -0.58 -13.42
C ASN A 47 -1.60 -2.11 -13.42
N LEU A 48 -1.13 -2.78 -12.37
CA LEU A 48 -1.28 -4.22 -12.20
C LEU A 48 -2.76 -4.63 -12.06
N ILE A 49 -3.52 -3.97 -11.17
CA ILE A 49 -4.95 -4.24 -10.98
C ILE A 49 -5.70 -4.02 -12.30
N ARG A 50 -5.38 -2.94 -13.03
CA ARG A 50 -5.96 -2.66 -14.36
C ARG A 50 -5.67 -3.79 -15.37
N ASP A 51 -4.45 -4.32 -15.39
CA ASP A 51 -4.08 -5.43 -16.28
C ASP A 51 -4.81 -6.73 -15.91
N LEU A 52 -4.87 -7.05 -14.61
CA LEU A 52 -5.60 -8.23 -14.10
C LEU A 52 -7.09 -8.15 -14.43
N MET A 53 -7.73 -6.99 -14.25
CA MET A 53 -9.14 -6.80 -14.62
C MET A 53 -9.38 -6.96 -16.13
N LYS A 54 -8.45 -6.50 -16.98
CA LYS A 54 -8.55 -6.71 -18.43
C LYS A 54 -8.48 -8.20 -18.78
N ARG A 55 -7.59 -8.96 -18.14
CA ARG A 55 -7.43 -10.41 -18.34
C ARG A 55 -8.62 -11.21 -17.84
N ALA A 56 -9.21 -10.83 -16.70
CA ALA A 56 -10.36 -11.50 -16.11
C ALA A 56 -11.67 -11.31 -16.90
N ARG A 57 -11.71 -10.39 -17.87
CA ARG A 57 -12.86 -10.15 -18.76
C ARG A 57 -12.84 -11.04 -20.02
N ILE A 58 -11.84 -11.93 -20.13
CA ILE A 58 -11.69 -12.93 -21.19
C ILE A 58 -12.15 -14.29 -20.65
#